data_AF-A0A9D9G9Z6-F1
#
_entry.id   AF-A0A9D9G9Z6-F1
#
_cell.length_a   1.000
_cell.length_b   1.000
_cell.length_c   1.000
_cell.angle_alpha   90.00
_cell.angle_beta   90.00
_cell.angle_gamma   90.00
#
_symmetry.space_group_name_H-M   'P 1'
#
loop_
_entity.id
_entity.type
_entity.pdbx_description
1 polymer ?
#
loop_
_entity_poly.entity_id
_entity_poly.type
_entity_poly.pdbx_seq_one_letter_code
_entity_poly.pdbx_strand_id
1 'polypeptide(L)'
;KIAFLRGLACDDLQKAFAYFSGHGISDDNLILELQEEFSQERLLLIDGKSITPEKQQHLNSLESPQNDYRAVFAVDMLNEGWDVLNLFDIVRLYDTRDAKGNKPGKTTMQEAQLIGRGARYFAFHDPNKPDRIGMRKYDDDLDNPLRVIEKLHYHSQHNPRYIQELHSALVSTGIMAEQYIEVEENLKEEFKQSRLYKSGVIFKNEQKEIAPEEKNVDGLSDTIRNKRYEVTMPTGQQKSGDIFGRYAAPELTAQGRATLKFSDLGENVVRTAINRFSELHFDKLHALFPSLTSIRMFMQDARYLSRIQFVVIGASDEIEIGKMSQKNKLYVATEVLSQIVPLLSKQEKQYVGTTEFKPADIKITFRDHKLRFENTHSGEQIGKSMNNPYNTGYHLDLGTRNWYAYTDCFGTSEEKELVKYIDSIYMKLHDKYSEEVWLVRNELDFKIYNFEDGKAFAPDFVLFLRRKDGENYDNLQIFIEPKGTHLLANDQWKEDFLNRIQGADIGMFTLKGEKFNIYGVPFFNRDSNRPEKLQNFEAQLKEITGLTPNPNFLYS
;
A
#
# COMPACT_ATOMS: atom_id res chain seq x y z
N LYS A 1 -3.66 -17.59 35.46
CA LYS A 1 -2.50 -16.98 34.74
C LYS A 1 -2.94 -15.84 33.82
N ILE A 2 -3.98 -16.00 32.99
CA ILE A 2 -4.47 -14.90 32.12
C ILE A 2 -4.90 -13.66 32.91
N ALA A 3 -5.66 -13.81 34.00
CA ALA A 3 -6.02 -12.68 34.86
C ALA A 3 -4.80 -11.87 35.39
N PHE A 4 -3.68 -12.56 35.66
CA PHE A 4 -2.43 -11.91 36.05
C PHE A 4 -1.77 -11.18 34.87
N LEU A 5 -1.76 -11.79 33.68
CA LEU A 5 -1.25 -11.15 32.46
C LEU A 5 -2.08 -9.93 32.04
N ARG A 6 -3.40 -9.96 32.22
CA ARG A 6 -4.28 -8.80 31.99
C ARG A 6 -3.90 -7.61 32.86
N GLY A 7 -3.49 -7.85 34.10
CA GLY A 7 -3.03 -6.79 35.02
C GLY A 7 -1.67 -6.19 34.66
N LEU A 8 -0.89 -6.85 33.80
CA LEU A 8 0.44 -6.41 33.36
C LEU A 8 0.49 -6.00 31.88
N ALA A 9 -0.62 -6.12 31.16
CA ALA A 9 -0.66 -5.91 29.72
C ALA A 9 -0.47 -4.43 29.38
N CYS A 10 0.40 -4.18 28.40
CA CYS A 10 0.61 -2.88 27.77
C CYS A 10 0.47 -3.00 26.25
N ASP A 11 0.35 -1.85 25.58
CA ASP A 11 0.39 -1.73 24.12
C ASP A 11 -0.54 -2.72 23.39
N ASP A 12 0.01 -3.56 22.51
CA ASP A 12 -0.75 -4.49 21.68
C ASP A 12 -1.44 -5.59 22.51
N LEU A 13 -0.84 -6.03 23.61
CA LEU A 13 -1.44 -7.04 24.48
C LEU A 13 -2.66 -6.47 25.23
N GLN A 14 -2.61 -5.19 25.62
CA GLN A 14 -3.74 -4.50 26.23
C GLN A 14 -4.88 -4.34 25.21
N LYS A 15 -4.56 -3.95 23.97
CA LYS A 15 -5.54 -3.85 22.86
C LYS A 15 -6.19 -5.19 22.56
N ALA A 16 -5.41 -6.28 22.50
CA ALA A 16 -5.92 -7.63 22.29
C ALA A 16 -6.89 -8.06 23.40
N PHE A 17 -6.54 -7.82 24.67
CA PHE A 17 -7.42 -8.13 25.79
C PHE A 17 -8.73 -7.34 25.79
N ALA A 18 -8.69 -6.06 25.38
CA ALA A 18 -9.89 -5.25 25.21
C ALA A 18 -10.78 -5.79 24.06
N TYR A 19 -10.16 -6.21 22.96
CA TYR A 19 -10.84 -6.85 21.84
C TYR A 19 -11.57 -8.13 22.25
N PHE A 20 -10.88 -9.06 22.94
CA PHE A 20 -11.49 -10.31 23.41
C PHE A 20 -12.68 -10.07 24.34
N SER A 21 -12.53 -9.16 25.30
CA SER A 21 -13.62 -8.79 26.20
C SER A 21 -14.80 -8.15 25.45
N GLY A 22 -14.53 -7.28 24.47
CA GLY A 22 -15.56 -6.64 23.65
C GLY A 22 -16.36 -7.62 22.77
N HIS A 23 -15.78 -8.78 22.43
CA HIS A 23 -16.41 -9.82 21.63
C HIS A 23 -16.95 -10.99 22.47
N GLY A 24 -16.92 -10.89 23.80
CA GLY A 24 -17.44 -11.93 24.69
C GLY A 24 -16.59 -13.20 24.75
N ILE A 25 -15.31 -13.13 24.36
CA ILE A 25 -14.37 -14.25 24.46
C ILE A 25 -13.88 -14.35 25.91
N SER A 26 -14.22 -15.46 26.58
CA SER A 26 -13.82 -15.70 27.96
C SER A 26 -12.34 -16.08 28.08
N ASP A 27 -11.77 -15.88 29.26
CA ASP A 27 -10.40 -16.32 29.54
C ASP A 27 -10.25 -17.84 29.41
N ASP A 28 -11.28 -18.62 29.73
CA ASP A 28 -11.27 -20.08 29.59
C ASP A 28 -11.23 -20.50 28.11
N ASN A 29 -12.01 -19.83 27.25
CA ASN A 29 -11.97 -20.07 25.81
C ASN A 29 -10.58 -19.75 25.25
N LEU A 30 -10.00 -18.63 25.65
CA LEU A 30 -8.67 -18.21 25.21
C LEU A 30 -7.59 -19.22 25.66
N ILE A 31 -7.69 -19.76 26.88
CA ILE A 31 -6.75 -20.80 27.36
C ILE A 31 -6.85 -22.04 26.47
N LEU A 32 -8.06 -22.52 26.19
CA LEU A 32 -8.27 -23.72 25.39
C LEU A 32 -7.75 -23.54 23.96
N GLU A 33 -8.03 -22.40 23.33
CA GLU A 33 -7.50 -22.08 21.99
C GLU A 33 -5.97 -22.04 21.98
N LEU A 34 -5.34 -21.38 22.96
CA LEU A 34 -3.87 -21.33 23.05
C LEU A 34 -3.25 -22.71 23.28
N GLN A 35 -3.89 -23.57 24.09
CA GLN A 35 -3.40 -24.93 24.33
C GLN A 35 -3.49 -25.81 23.07
N GLU A 36 -4.54 -25.64 22.28
CA GLU A 36 -4.75 -26.36 21.02
C GLU A 36 -3.80 -25.87 19.93
N GLU A 37 -3.73 -24.55 19.70
CA GLU A 37 -2.89 -23.93 18.67
C GLU A 37 -1.39 -24.10 18.95
N PHE A 38 -0.97 -24.19 20.22
CA PHE A 38 0.43 -24.44 20.61
C PHE A 38 0.65 -25.85 21.18
N SER A 39 -0.20 -26.80 20.79
CA SER A 39 -0.03 -28.23 21.12
C SER A 39 1.24 -28.80 20.51
N GLN A 40 1.74 -29.92 21.06
CA GLN A 40 3.02 -30.51 20.66
C GLN A 40 3.13 -30.83 19.16
N GLU A 41 2.02 -31.19 18.52
CA GLU A 41 1.92 -31.52 17.09
C GLU A 41 2.13 -30.29 16.20
N ARG A 42 1.84 -29.10 16.73
CA ARG A 42 1.99 -27.79 16.07
C ARG A 42 3.30 -27.09 16.41
N LEU A 43 4.24 -27.79 17.04
CA LEU A 43 5.60 -27.32 17.32
C LEU A 43 6.61 -27.96 16.38
N LEU A 44 7.51 -27.15 15.83
CA LEU A 44 8.58 -27.61 14.95
C LEU A 44 9.95 -27.41 15.60
N LEU A 45 10.71 -28.49 15.78
CA LEU A 45 12.09 -28.43 16.26
C LEU A 45 13.09 -28.61 15.11
N ILE A 46 13.99 -27.64 14.96
CA ILE A 46 15.01 -27.59 13.91
C ILE A 46 16.39 -27.32 14.53
N ASP A 47 17.35 -28.16 14.20
CA ASP A 47 18.77 -27.92 14.42
C ASP A 47 19.54 -28.18 13.11
N GLY A 48 20.79 -27.71 13.04
CA GLY A 48 21.58 -27.80 11.80
C GLY A 48 21.97 -29.21 11.35
N LYS A 49 21.62 -30.24 12.12
CA LYS A 49 21.86 -31.65 11.82
C LYS A 49 20.56 -32.44 11.62
N SER A 50 19.40 -31.87 11.98
CA SER A 50 18.10 -32.54 11.96
C SER A 50 17.12 -31.99 10.92
N ILE A 51 17.57 -31.10 10.04
CA ILE A 51 16.75 -30.56 8.95
C ILE A 51 16.57 -31.60 7.85
N THR A 52 15.38 -32.19 7.79
CA THR A 52 14.95 -33.05 6.70
C THR A 52 14.33 -32.19 5.57
N PRO A 53 14.30 -32.68 4.32
CA PRO A 53 13.62 -31.99 3.23
C PRO A 53 12.14 -31.65 3.53
N GLU A 54 11.47 -32.53 4.27
CA GLU A 54 10.08 -32.35 4.73
C GLU A 54 9.96 -31.19 5.72
N LYS A 55 10.81 -31.13 6.75
CA LYS A 55 10.84 -30.00 7.70
C LYS A 55 11.17 -28.68 7.01
N GLN A 56 12.07 -28.70 6.01
CA GLN A 56 12.38 -27.52 5.20
C GLN A 56 11.16 -27.06 4.38
N GLN A 57 10.40 -27.99 3.80
CA GLN A 57 9.18 -27.68 3.06
C GLN A 57 8.12 -27.05 3.96
N HIS A 58 7.90 -27.59 5.16
CA HIS A 58 7.01 -26.98 6.15
C HIS A 58 7.49 -25.61 6.61
N LEU A 59 8.80 -25.44 6.82
CA LEU A 59 9.38 -24.16 7.23
C LEU A 59 9.21 -23.08 6.14
N ASN A 60 9.29 -23.46 4.86
CA ASN A 60 9.13 -22.58 3.71
C ASN A 60 7.66 -22.36 3.29
N SER A 61 6.71 -22.92 4.03
CA SER A 61 5.28 -22.80 3.76
C SER A 61 4.47 -22.51 5.02
N LEU A 62 5.08 -21.86 6.02
CA LEU A 62 4.42 -21.52 7.29
C LEU A 62 3.19 -20.61 7.11
N GLU A 63 3.12 -19.89 6.01
CA GLU A 63 1.98 -19.05 5.60
C GLU A 63 0.83 -19.84 4.95
N SER A 64 1.06 -21.11 4.59
CA SER A 64 0.04 -21.94 3.96
C SER A 64 -1.10 -22.24 4.95
N PRO A 65 -2.37 -22.12 4.56
CA PRO A 65 -3.50 -22.52 5.40
C PRO A 65 -3.51 -24.01 5.74
N GLN A 66 -2.74 -24.83 5.02
CA GLN A 66 -2.56 -26.26 5.29
C GLN A 66 -1.37 -26.55 6.23
N ASN A 67 -0.68 -25.51 6.72
CA ASN A 67 0.42 -25.64 7.64
C ASN A 67 -0.04 -25.31 9.06
N ASP A 68 -0.01 -26.33 9.92
CA ASP A 68 -0.53 -26.21 11.28
C ASP A 68 0.54 -25.82 12.30
N TYR A 69 1.81 -25.68 11.89
CA TYR A 69 2.87 -25.25 12.81
C TYR A 69 2.66 -23.79 13.25
N ARG A 70 2.80 -23.54 14.56
CA ARG A 70 2.62 -22.22 15.19
C ARG A 70 3.86 -21.70 15.91
N ALA A 71 4.76 -22.59 16.33
CA ALA A 71 6.02 -22.20 16.94
C ALA A 71 7.19 -23.07 16.46
N VAL A 72 8.32 -22.42 16.20
CA VAL A 72 9.54 -23.07 15.73
C VAL A 72 10.64 -22.86 16.78
N PHE A 73 11.19 -23.97 17.27
CA PHE A 73 12.36 -23.97 18.14
C PHE A 73 13.60 -24.25 17.28
N ALA A 74 14.46 -23.24 17.14
CA ALA A 74 15.65 -23.30 16.29
C ALA A 74 16.95 -23.16 17.10
N VAL A 75 17.96 -23.98 16.77
CA VAL A 75 19.32 -23.90 17.32
C VAL A 75 20.33 -23.82 16.18
N ASP A 76 21.19 -22.80 16.19
CA ASP A 76 22.27 -22.55 15.22
C ASP A 76 21.85 -22.55 13.72
N MET A 77 20.55 -22.47 13.45
CA MET A 77 19.96 -22.55 12.11
C MET A 77 19.19 -21.30 11.75
N LEU A 78 19.93 -20.27 11.32
CA LEU A 78 19.38 -19.02 10.77
C LEU A 78 20.16 -18.54 9.54
N ASN A 79 21.01 -19.40 8.97
CA ASN A 79 21.90 -19.05 7.87
C ASN A 79 21.34 -19.61 6.56
N GLU A 80 20.69 -18.71 5.81
CA GLU A 80 20.27 -18.84 4.41
C GLU A 80 19.16 -19.89 4.14
N GLY A 81 18.01 -19.43 3.61
CA GLY A 81 16.92 -20.30 3.15
C GLY A 81 15.59 -20.17 3.91
N TRP A 82 15.53 -19.38 4.98
CA TRP A 82 14.26 -19.06 5.66
C TRP A 82 13.72 -17.72 5.14
N ASP A 83 12.62 -17.77 4.38
CA ASP A 83 11.84 -16.61 3.93
C ASP A 83 10.37 -16.84 4.31
N VAL A 84 9.91 -16.19 5.38
CA VAL A 84 8.54 -16.33 5.89
C VAL A 84 7.95 -14.95 6.11
N LEU A 85 6.81 -14.70 5.47
CA LEU A 85 6.10 -13.42 5.49
C LEU A 85 5.31 -13.18 6.78
N ASN A 86 5.02 -14.25 7.54
CA ASN A 86 4.13 -14.22 8.70
C ASN A 86 4.88 -14.55 10.01
N LEU A 87 6.08 -13.98 10.19
CA LEU A 87 6.82 -14.07 11.45
C LEU A 87 6.46 -12.88 12.34
N PHE A 88 5.71 -13.12 13.41
CA PHE A 88 5.23 -12.05 14.32
C PHE A 88 6.05 -11.91 15.60
N ASP A 89 6.64 -13.01 16.08
CA ASP A 89 7.39 -13.04 17.33
C ASP A 89 8.71 -13.78 17.16
N ILE A 90 9.79 -13.21 17.68
CA ILE A 90 11.07 -13.89 17.86
C ILE A 90 11.40 -13.87 19.35
N VAL A 91 11.59 -15.05 19.94
CA VAL A 91 11.94 -15.18 21.36
C VAL A 91 13.36 -15.71 21.49
N ARG A 92 14.27 -14.86 21.99
CA ARG A 92 15.66 -15.22 22.26
C ARG A 92 15.78 -15.86 23.64
N LEU A 93 16.12 -17.15 23.67
CA LEU A 93 16.19 -17.96 24.90
C LEU A 93 17.61 -18.08 25.51
N TYR A 94 18.59 -17.34 24.99
CA TYR A 94 19.97 -17.29 25.51
C TYR A 94 20.43 -15.85 25.76
N ASP A 95 21.48 -15.66 26.56
CA ASP A 95 22.03 -14.34 26.94
C ASP A 95 23.53 -14.18 26.61
N THR A 96 24.08 -15.06 25.79
CA THR A 96 25.49 -14.96 25.35
C THR A 96 25.68 -13.78 24.39
N ARG A 97 26.85 -13.12 24.46
CA ARG A 97 27.25 -12.02 23.57
C ARG A 97 28.62 -12.29 22.97
N ASP A 98 28.76 -12.03 21.68
CA ASP A 98 29.99 -12.25 20.90
C ASP A 98 30.59 -10.95 20.35
N ALA A 99 30.08 -9.79 20.78
CA ALA A 99 30.54 -8.47 20.37
C ALA A 99 32.00 -8.20 20.79
N LYS A 100 32.74 -7.52 19.92
CA LYS A 100 34.12 -7.06 20.17
C LYS A 100 34.21 -5.55 19.93
N GLY A 101 34.39 -4.77 21.00
CA GLY A 101 34.41 -3.30 20.93
C GLY A 101 33.03 -2.72 20.59
N ASN A 102 32.99 -1.69 19.73
CA ASN A 102 31.74 -1.05 19.28
C ASN A 102 31.09 -1.72 18.05
N LYS A 103 31.51 -2.93 17.68
CA LYS A 103 30.95 -3.66 16.52
C LYS A 103 30.02 -4.78 16.99
N PRO A 104 28.79 -4.88 16.44
CA PRO A 104 27.90 -6.01 16.70
C PRO A 104 28.61 -7.33 16.39
N GLY A 105 28.37 -8.34 17.24
CA GLY A 105 28.88 -9.68 17.02
C GLY A 105 28.23 -10.36 15.81
N LYS A 106 28.79 -11.49 15.38
CA LYS A 106 28.27 -12.27 14.26
C LYS A 106 26.85 -12.77 14.56
N THR A 107 26.59 -13.19 15.80
CA THR A 107 25.27 -13.65 16.23
C THR A 107 24.24 -12.52 16.16
N THR A 108 24.58 -11.32 16.67
CA THR A 108 23.68 -10.15 16.60
C THR A 108 23.38 -9.73 15.15
N MET A 109 24.36 -9.82 14.25
CA MET A 109 24.14 -9.54 12.83
C MET A 109 23.20 -10.55 12.16
N GLN A 110 23.30 -11.84 12.53
CA GLN A 110 22.36 -12.87 12.07
C GLN A 110 20.95 -12.63 12.60
N GLU A 111 20.81 -12.25 13.88
CA GLU A 111 19.53 -11.88 14.49
C GLU A 111 18.92 -10.64 13.80
N ALA A 112 19.72 -9.61 13.49
CA ALA A 112 19.25 -8.44 12.75
C ALA A 112 18.78 -8.81 11.33
N GLN A 113 19.51 -9.67 10.61
CA GLN A 113 19.07 -10.19 9.32
C GLN A 113 17.76 -10.98 9.42
N LEU A 114 17.61 -11.78 10.48
CA LEU A 114 16.38 -12.51 10.76
C LEU A 114 15.20 -11.56 10.96
N ILE A 115 15.39 -10.54 11.80
CA ILE A 115 14.42 -9.47 12.03
C ILE A 115 14.06 -8.82 10.70
N GLY A 116 15.02 -8.56 9.81
CA GLY A 116 14.74 -8.00 8.48
C GLY A 116 13.92 -8.90 7.56
N ARG A 117 14.03 -10.22 7.72
CA ARG A 117 13.18 -11.17 7.00
C ARG A 117 11.77 -11.26 7.60
N GLY A 118 11.65 -11.19 8.93
CA GLY A 118 10.36 -11.22 9.63
C GLY A 118 9.59 -9.90 9.59
N ALA A 119 10.29 -8.76 9.52
CA ALA A 119 9.72 -7.42 9.45
C ALA A 119 9.19 -7.07 8.03
N ARG A 120 8.75 -8.09 7.28
CA ARG A 120 8.17 -7.94 5.94
C ARG A 120 6.69 -7.57 6.02
N TYR A 121 6.12 -7.23 4.87
CA TYR A 121 4.70 -6.95 4.77
C TYR A 121 3.86 -8.22 4.95
N PHE A 122 2.73 -8.11 5.63
CA PHE A 122 1.71 -9.16 5.61
C PHE A 122 0.99 -9.12 4.26
N ALA A 123 0.86 -10.27 3.59
CA ALA A 123 0.31 -10.40 2.25
C ALA A 123 -1.23 -10.35 2.25
N PHE A 124 -1.80 -9.29 2.81
CA PHE A 124 -3.23 -9.00 2.76
C PHE A 124 -3.50 -7.79 1.88
N HIS A 125 -4.68 -7.80 1.25
CA HIS A 125 -5.21 -6.65 0.56
C HIS A 125 -5.93 -5.77 1.57
N ASP A 126 -5.41 -4.58 1.81
CA ASP A 126 -6.17 -3.52 2.47
C ASP A 126 -6.86 -2.68 1.40
N PRO A 127 -8.20 -2.72 1.29
CA PRO A 127 -8.94 -1.78 0.44
C PRO A 127 -8.60 -0.32 0.81
N ASN A 128 -8.19 -0.07 2.05
CA ASN A 128 -7.75 1.22 2.54
C ASN A 128 -6.29 1.58 2.18
N LYS A 129 -5.51 0.74 1.48
CA LYS A 129 -4.19 1.12 0.89
C LYS A 129 -3.89 0.32 -0.39
N PRO A 130 -4.64 0.51 -1.50
CA PRO A 130 -4.48 -0.29 -2.73
C PRO A 130 -3.15 -0.02 -3.46
N ASP A 131 -2.54 1.15 -3.25
CA ASP A 131 -1.24 1.48 -3.83
C ASP A 131 -0.08 0.82 -3.08
N ARG A 132 -0.34 0.21 -1.90
CA ARG A 132 0.65 -0.51 -1.09
C ARG A 132 0.50 -2.04 -1.19
N ILE A 133 0.25 -2.54 -2.41
CA ILE A 133 0.29 -3.99 -2.70
C ILE A 133 1.74 -4.48 -2.65
N GLY A 134 2.01 -5.49 -1.83
CA GLY A 134 3.36 -6.04 -1.67
C GLY A 134 4.29 -5.14 -0.83
N MET A 135 3.71 -4.22 -0.06
CA MET A 135 4.43 -3.29 0.81
C MET A 135 3.78 -3.21 2.20
N ARG A 136 4.54 -2.72 3.18
CA ARG A 136 4.04 -2.43 4.53
C ARG A 136 3.13 -1.20 4.48
N LYS A 137 2.01 -1.28 5.18
CA LYS A 137 0.88 -0.36 5.07
C LYS A 137 0.85 0.65 6.21
N TYR A 138 1.20 0.29 7.44
CA TYR A 138 0.95 1.11 8.63
C TYR A 138 2.20 1.48 9.45
N ASP A 139 3.38 1.49 8.84
CA ASP A 139 4.61 1.84 9.55
C ASP A 139 4.57 3.25 10.15
N ASP A 140 3.95 4.18 9.41
CA ASP A 140 3.88 5.60 9.71
C ASP A 140 2.67 5.98 10.58
N ASP A 141 1.67 5.08 10.72
CA ASP A 141 0.40 5.30 11.45
C ASP A 141 0.36 4.39 12.70
N LEU A 142 0.97 4.88 13.79
CA LEU A 142 1.25 4.07 14.98
C LEU A 142 -0.01 3.57 15.70
N ASP A 143 -1.13 4.28 15.52
CA ASP A 143 -2.42 3.99 16.16
C ASP A 143 -3.35 3.13 15.31
N ASN A 144 -3.00 2.82 14.05
CA ASN A 144 -3.83 1.96 13.22
C ASN A 144 -4.04 0.57 13.87
N PRO A 145 -5.28 0.09 14.04
CA PRO A 145 -5.52 -1.22 14.63
C PRO A 145 -4.92 -2.37 13.81
N LEU A 146 -4.85 -2.22 12.48
CA LEU A 146 -4.25 -3.21 11.59
C LEU A 146 -2.72 -3.13 11.56
N ARG A 147 -2.10 -2.18 12.27
CA ARG A 147 -0.64 -2.16 12.39
C ARG A 147 -0.10 -3.42 13.08
N VAL A 148 -0.87 -4.04 13.96
CA VAL A 148 -0.43 -5.23 14.72
C VAL A 148 0.01 -6.39 13.81
N ILE A 149 -0.60 -6.56 12.65
CA ILE A 149 -0.22 -7.60 11.66
C ILE A 149 1.00 -7.24 10.82
N GLU A 150 1.56 -6.05 10.99
CA GLU A 150 2.83 -5.64 10.38
C GLU A 150 3.90 -5.35 11.46
N LYS A 151 3.63 -5.68 12.73
CA LYS A 151 4.61 -5.62 13.81
C LYS A 151 5.31 -6.96 13.96
N LEU A 152 6.62 -6.88 14.17
CA LEU A 152 7.44 -7.99 14.63
C LEU A 152 7.89 -7.68 16.06
N HIS A 153 7.55 -8.54 17.00
CA HIS A 153 7.99 -8.45 18.38
C HIS A 153 9.27 -9.27 18.58
N TYR A 154 10.31 -8.61 19.06
CA TYR A 154 11.56 -9.26 19.43
C TYR A 154 11.69 -9.32 20.95
N HIS A 155 11.61 -10.52 21.52
CA HIS A 155 11.67 -10.76 22.95
C HIS A 155 13.06 -11.26 23.33
N SER A 156 13.71 -10.59 24.28
CA SER A 156 14.97 -11.04 24.85
C SER A 156 14.96 -10.84 26.37
N GLN A 157 15.86 -11.53 27.07
CA GLN A 157 16.19 -11.13 28.44
C GLN A 157 16.70 -9.67 28.45
N HIS A 158 16.43 -8.95 29.52
CA HIS A 158 16.81 -7.54 29.64
C HIS A 158 18.34 -7.41 29.73
N ASN A 159 18.96 -7.02 28.61
CA ASN A 159 20.40 -6.80 28.51
C ASN A 159 20.67 -5.50 27.72
N PRO A 160 20.86 -4.36 28.40
CA PRO A 160 20.97 -3.04 27.75
C PRO A 160 22.08 -2.94 26.69
N ARG A 161 23.21 -3.61 26.91
CA ARG A 161 24.34 -3.61 25.97
C ARG A 161 24.00 -4.39 24.70
N TYR A 162 23.32 -5.52 24.84
CA TYR A 162 22.83 -6.29 23.70
C TYR A 162 21.76 -5.53 22.91
N ILE A 163 20.83 -4.84 23.59
CA ILE A 163 19.81 -4.01 22.93
C ILE A 163 20.48 -2.92 22.06
N GLN A 164 21.53 -2.26 22.58
CA GLN A 164 22.31 -1.29 21.81
C GLN A 164 23.03 -1.91 20.61
N GLU A 165 23.61 -3.11 20.77
CA GLU A 165 24.24 -3.85 19.67
C GLU A 165 23.23 -4.22 18.59
N LEU A 166 22.05 -4.72 18.98
CA LEU A 166 20.97 -5.08 18.07
C LEU A 166 20.45 -3.86 17.32
N HIS A 167 20.21 -2.74 18.01
CA HIS A 167 19.82 -1.49 17.37
C HIS A 167 20.86 -1.04 16.33
N SER A 168 22.15 -1.08 16.69
CA SER A 168 23.23 -0.73 15.75
C SER A 168 23.26 -1.66 14.53
N ALA A 169 23.01 -2.96 14.74
CA ALA A 169 22.92 -3.93 13.65
C ALA A 169 21.71 -3.67 12.73
N LEU A 170 20.54 -3.36 13.29
CA LEU A 170 19.32 -3.03 12.55
C LEU A 170 19.46 -1.75 11.70
N VAL A 171 20.13 -0.73 12.24
CA VAL A 171 20.46 0.48 11.48
C VAL A 171 21.47 0.15 10.37
N SER A 172 22.52 -0.62 10.66
CA SER A 172 23.55 -0.96 9.67
C SER A 172 23.05 -1.84 8.51
N THR A 173 21.97 -2.59 8.75
CA THR A 173 21.29 -3.43 7.76
C THR A 173 20.23 -2.67 6.97
N GLY A 174 19.96 -1.41 7.31
CA GLY A 174 18.96 -0.56 6.65
C GLY A 174 17.51 -0.92 6.97
N ILE A 175 17.27 -1.79 7.97
CA ILE A 175 15.92 -2.18 8.40
C ILE A 175 15.27 -1.05 9.20
N MET A 176 16.08 -0.30 9.94
CA MET A 176 15.63 0.79 10.79
C MET A 176 16.36 2.08 10.43
N ALA A 177 15.62 3.18 10.31
CA ALA A 177 16.21 4.50 10.19
C ALA A 177 17.07 4.83 11.42
N GLU A 178 18.21 5.49 11.21
CA GLU A 178 19.14 5.85 12.29
C GLU A 178 18.47 6.77 13.33
N GLN A 179 17.54 7.61 12.88
CA GLN A 179 16.76 8.52 13.70
C GLN A 179 15.36 8.66 13.12
N TYR A 180 14.36 8.69 14.01
CA TYR A 180 12.97 8.95 13.68
C TYR A 180 12.43 10.05 14.58
N ILE A 181 11.41 10.75 14.10
CA ILE A 181 10.65 11.73 14.86
C ILE A 181 9.23 11.18 14.99
N GLU A 182 8.73 11.12 16.22
CA GLU A 182 7.33 10.84 16.50
C GLU A 182 6.63 12.16 16.82
N VAL A 183 5.49 12.39 16.20
CA VAL A 183 4.69 13.60 16.37
C VAL A 183 3.23 13.24 16.62
N GLU A 184 2.54 14.10 17.35
CA GLU A 184 1.10 13.98 17.57
C GLU A 184 0.39 15.09 16.78
N GLU A 185 -0.53 14.69 15.91
CA GLU A 185 -1.41 15.58 15.17
C GLU A 185 -2.84 15.36 15.71
N ASN A 186 -3.25 16.21 16.64
CA ASN A 186 -4.51 16.06 17.35
C ASN A 186 -5.57 17.01 16.76
N LEU A 187 -6.83 16.58 16.73
CA LEU A 187 -7.96 17.45 16.43
C LEU A 187 -8.11 18.49 17.55
N LYS A 188 -8.26 19.75 17.16
CA LYS A 188 -8.45 20.87 18.09
C LYS A 188 -9.73 20.73 18.90
N GLU A 189 -9.72 21.20 20.14
CA GLU A 189 -10.91 21.21 20.99
C GLU A 189 -12.01 22.11 20.40
N GLU A 190 -11.65 23.23 19.77
CA GLU A 190 -12.58 24.11 19.08
C GLU A 190 -13.27 23.38 17.91
N PHE A 191 -12.52 22.56 17.17
CA PHE A 191 -13.09 21.73 16.11
C PHE A 191 -13.99 20.63 16.67
N LYS A 192 -13.56 19.92 17.73
CA LYS A 192 -14.38 18.91 18.42
C LYS A 192 -15.69 19.48 18.97
N GLN A 193 -15.71 20.78 19.29
CA GLN A 193 -16.91 21.48 19.76
C GLN A 193 -17.82 22.00 18.62
N SER A 194 -17.33 22.05 17.38
CA SER A 194 -18.07 22.54 16.21
C SER A 194 -19.31 21.69 15.88
N ARG A 195 -20.24 22.28 15.11
CA ARG A 195 -21.41 21.57 14.59
C ARG A 195 -20.97 20.52 13.58
N LEU A 196 -20.03 20.85 12.71
CA LEU A 196 -19.45 19.96 11.71
C LEU A 196 -18.91 18.66 12.36
N TYR A 197 -18.13 18.75 13.44
CA TYR A 197 -17.63 17.55 14.11
C TYR A 197 -18.73 16.75 14.82
N LYS A 198 -19.61 17.42 15.58
CA LYS A 198 -20.61 16.74 16.41
C LYS A 198 -21.72 16.05 15.61
N SER A 199 -22.07 16.58 14.44
CA SER A 199 -23.27 16.16 13.70
C SER A 199 -23.15 16.26 12.18
N GLY A 200 -22.01 16.73 11.67
CA GLY A 200 -21.74 16.81 10.25
C GLY A 200 -21.31 15.46 9.68
N VAL A 201 -21.40 15.39 8.35
CA VAL A 201 -21.11 14.18 7.58
C VAL A 201 -20.08 14.51 6.50
N ILE A 202 -19.22 13.54 6.20
CA ILE A 202 -18.42 13.50 5.00
C ILE A 202 -19.09 12.53 4.02
N PHE A 203 -19.25 12.92 2.77
CA PHE A 203 -19.81 12.04 1.75
C PHE A 203 -18.71 11.25 1.07
N LYS A 204 -18.91 9.94 0.92
CA LYS A 204 -17.94 9.01 0.29
C LYS A 204 -18.67 8.08 -0.64
N ASN A 205 -18.08 7.75 -1.79
CA ASN A 205 -18.62 6.69 -2.61
C ASN A 205 -18.04 5.32 -2.21
N GLU A 206 -18.56 4.25 -2.80
CA GLU A 206 -18.19 2.87 -2.48
C GLU A 206 -17.51 2.20 -3.67
N GLN A 207 -16.70 1.19 -3.38
CA GLN A 207 -16.19 0.28 -4.41
C GLN A 207 -17.22 -0.82 -4.64
N LYS A 208 -17.61 -1.03 -5.91
CA LYS A 208 -18.54 -2.08 -6.31
C LYS A 208 -17.85 -3.02 -7.29
N GLU A 209 -17.97 -4.33 -7.06
CA GLU A 209 -17.55 -5.34 -8.04
C GLU A 209 -18.55 -5.36 -9.21
N ILE A 210 -18.04 -5.34 -10.44
CA ILE A 210 -18.85 -5.39 -11.65
C ILE A 210 -19.38 -6.82 -11.82
N ALA A 211 -20.71 -6.96 -11.98
CA ALA A 211 -21.33 -8.24 -12.26
C ALA A 211 -20.78 -8.84 -13.58
N PRO A 212 -20.58 -10.16 -13.69
CA PRO A 212 -20.00 -10.79 -14.89
C PRO A 212 -20.67 -10.36 -16.21
N GLU A 213 -21.99 -10.22 -16.22
CA GLU A 213 -22.81 -9.77 -17.35
C GLU A 213 -22.61 -8.30 -17.77
N GLU A 214 -22.12 -7.45 -16.87
CA GLU A 214 -21.86 -6.01 -17.15
C GLU A 214 -20.40 -5.78 -17.59
N LYS A 215 -19.55 -6.81 -17.55
CA LYS A 215 -18.14 -6.74 -17.94
C LYS A 215 -18.01 -6.56 -19.45
N ASN A 216 -17.77 -5.32 -19.90
CA ASN A 216 -17.44 -5.03 -21.30
C ASN A 216 -15.95 -5.28 -21.59
N VAL A 217 -15.50 -6.53 -21.41
CA VAL A 217 -14.09 -6.90 -21.54
C VAL A 217 -13.80 -7.39 -22.96
N ASP A 218 -13.34 -6.47 -23.81
CA ASP A 218 -12.90 -6.79 -25.17
C ASP A 218 -11.42 -7.21 -25.21
N GLY A 219 -11.12 -8.33 -24.56
CA GLY A 219 -9.81 -8.98 -24.56
C GLY A 219 -8.91 -8.66 -23.37
N LEU A 220 -7.62 -8.99 -23.50
CA LEU A 220 -6.63 -8.80 -22.44
C LEU A 220 -6.41 -7.31 -22.16
N SER A 221 -6.34 -6.94 -20.88
CA SER A 221 -6.05 -5.58 -20.42
C SER A 221 -4.69 -5.09 -20.91
N ASP A 222 -4.51 -3.77 -21.01
CA ASP A 222 -3.24 -3.17 -21.41
C ASP A 222 -2.09 -3.53 -20.46
N THR A 223 -2.38 -3.73 -19.18
CA THR A 223 -1.41 -4.25 -18.22
C THR A 223 -0.87 -5.61 -18.64
N ILE A 224 -1.72 -6.52 -19.13
CA ILE A 224 -1.30 -7.83 -19.61
C ILE A 224 -0.62 -7.71 -20.97
N ARG A 225 -1.15 -6.90 -21.89
CA ARG A 225 -0.64 -6.78 -23.27
C ARG A 225 0.72 -6.10 -23.35
N ASN A 226 0.96 -5.09 -22.51
CA ASN A 226 2.16 -4.26 -22.53
C ASN A 226 3.20 -4.65 -21.47
N LYS A 227 2.89 -5.59 -20.58
CA LYS A 227 3.87 -6.12 -19.62
C LYS A 227 5.02 -6.80 -20.37
N ARG A 228 6.24 -6.51 -19.92
CA ARG A 228 7.45 -7.18 -20.42
C ARG A 228 7.59 -8.54 -19.74
N TYR A 229 7.29 -9.60 -20.47
CA TYR A 229 7.53 -10.98 -20.02
C TYR A 229 8.94 -11.41 -20.40
N GLU A 230 9.59 -12.15 -19.51
CA GLU A 230 10.93 -12.67 -19.73
C GLU A 230 10.99 -14.15 -19.30
N VAL A 231 11.65 -14.98 -20.11
CA VAL A 231 11.84 -16.40 -19.85
C VAL A 231 13.31 -16.73 -20.05
N THR A 232 13.93 -17.31 -19.02
CA THR A 232 15.26 -17.89 -19.14
C THR A 232 15.14 -19.38 -19.40
N MET A 233 15.68 -19.84 -20.53
CA MET A 233 15.73 -21.25 -20.86
C MET A 233 16.78 -21.96 -20.00
N PRO A 234 16.47 -23.15 -19.46
CA PRO A 234 17.45 -23.96 -18.76
C PRO A 234 18.50 -24.45 -19.78
N THR A 235 19.70 -23.88 -19.71
CA THR A 235 20.81 -24.22 -20.62
C THR A 235 21.49 -25.56 -20.26
N GLY A 236 21.03 -26.25 -19.21
CA GLY A 236 21.62 -27.50 -18.72
C GLY A 236 23.05 -27.36 -18.17
N GLN A 237 23.55 -26.13 -18.02
CA GLN A 237 24.91 -25.88 -17.54
C GLN A 237 24.97 -26.03 -16.01
N GLN A 238 25.83 -26.92 -15.54
CA GLN A 238 26.14 -27.10 -14.12
C GLN A 238 27.53 -26.50 -13.83
N LYS A 239 27.65 -25.73 -12.74
CA LYS A 239 28.93 -25.27 -12.20
C LYS A 239 29.11 -25.83 -10.79
N SER A 240 30.34 -26.23 -10.48
CA SER A 240 30.81 -26.41 -9.11
C SER A 240 32.02 -25.50 -8.90
N GLY A 241 32.07 -24.79 -7.78
CA GLY A 241 33.18 -23.90 -7.43
C GLY A 241 33.50 -23.97 -5.94
N ASP A 242 34.75 -23.67 -5.62
CA ASP A 242 35.28 -23.65 -4.24
C ASP A 242 35.33 -22.21 -3.72
N ILE A 243 34.78 -21.95 -2.54
CA ILE A 243 34.42 -20.60 -2.02
C ILE A 243 35.66 -19.70 -1.80
N PHE A 244 36.85 -20.28 -1.70
CA PHE A 244 38.08 -19.57 -1.33
C PHE A 244 39.14 -19.45 -2.45
N GLY A 245 38.85 -19.93 -3.66
CA GLY A 245 39.76 -19.82 -4.79
C GLY A 245 39.59 -18.50 -5.56
N ARG A 246 40.66 -17.72 -5.72
CA ARG A 246 40.71 -16.67 -6.74
C ARG A 246 40.76 -17.34 -8.12
N TYR A 247 39.69 -17.25 -8.90
CA TYR A 247 39.73 -17.56 -10.32
C TYR A 247 39.18 -16.43 -11.18
N ALA A 248 39.90 -16.17 -12.26
CA ALA A 248 39.40 -15.49 -13.44
C ALA A 248 38.16 -16.24 -13.95
N ALA A 249 37.09 -15.50 -14.24
CA ALA A 249 35.88 -16.06 -14.83
C ALA A 249 36.23 -16.69 -16.20
N PRO A 250 35.94 -17.98 -16.43
CA PRO A 250 35.93 -18.51 -17.79
C PRO A 250 34.78 -17.84 -18.56
N GLU A 251 35.01 -17.55 -19.85
CA GLU A 251 34.01 -16.95 -20.74
C GLU A 251 32.69 -17.74 -20.68
N LEU A 252 31.63 -17.06 -20.23
CA LEU A 252 30.27 -17.54 -20.47
C LEU A 252 30.09 -17.65 -21.98
N THR A 253 29.51 -18.75 -22.46
CA THR A 253 28.90 -18.74 -23.79
C THR A 253 27.92 -17.57 -23.81
N ALA A 254 28.07 -16.66 -24.78
CA ALA A 254 27.28 -15.44 -24.83
C ALA A 254 25.79 -15.80 -24.79
N GLN A 255 25.13 -15.45 -23.67
CA GLN A 255 23.68 -15.55 -23.58
C GLN A 255 23.08 -14.51 -24.52
N GLY A 256 22.33 -15.00 -25.49
CA GLY A 256 21.60 -14.15 -26.40
C GLY A 256 20.27 -13.73 -25.79
N ARG A 257 19.69 -12.67 -26.36
CA ARG A 257 18.31 -12.26 -26.10
C ARG A 257 17.55 -12.23 -27.42
N ALA A 258 16.39 -12.89 -27.45
CA ALA A 258 15.49 -12.87 -28.58
C ALA A 258 14.10 -12.40 -28.13
N THR A 259 13.51 -11.44 -28.84
CA THR A 259 12.12 -11.03 -28.61
C THR A 259 11.22 -11.83 -29.54
N LEU A 260 10.28 -12.57 -28.97
CA LEU A 260 9.32 -13.42 -29.69
C LEU A 260 7.88 -13.03 -29.33
N LYS A 261 6.92 -13.54 -30.10
CA LYS A 261 5.48 -13.49 -29.84
C LYS A 261 4.89 -14.89 -29.82
N PHE A 262 3.69 -15.04 -29.26
CA PHE A 262 2.98 -16.33 -29.29
C PHE A 262 2.72 -16.83 -30.72
N SER A 263 2.48 -15.93 -31.68
CA SER A 263 2.32 -16.30 -33.09
C SER A 263 3.56 -16.96 -33.70
N ASP A 264 4.76 -16.71 -33.13
CA ASP A 264 6.03 -17.24 -33.65
C ASP A 264 6.27 -18.70 -33.21
N LEU A 265 5.64 -19.13 -32.11
CA LEU A 265 5.85 -20.46 -31.52
C LEU A 265 5.09 -21.59 -32.24
N GLY A 266 4.08 -21.24 -33.03
CA GLY A 266 3.22 -22.17 -33.77
C GLY A 266 1.98 -22.62 -32.99
N GLU A 267 0.86 -22.74 -33.70
CA GLU A 267 -0.48 -22.97 -33.11
C GLU A 267 -0.54 -24.22 -32.22
N ASN A 268 0.03 -25.33 -32.67
CA ASN A 268 0.02 -26.58 -31.91
C ASN A 268 0.76 -26.47 -30.57
N VAL A 269 1.85 -25.70 -30.52
CA VAL A 269 2.62 -25.47 -29.29
C VAL A 269 1.83 -24.61 -28.33
N VAL A 270 1.30 -23.47 -28.80
CA VAL A 270 0.53 -22.55 -27.97
C VAL A 270 -0.71 -23.24 -27.42
N ARG A 271 -1.43 -24.00 -28.24
CA ARG A 271 -2.59 -24.78 -27.80
C ARG A 271 -2.21 -25.85 -26.76
N THR A 272 -1.09 -26.53 -26.95
CA THR A 272 -0.60 -27.52 -25.97
C THR A 272 -0.22 -26.86 -24.65
N ALA A 273 0.38 -25.67 -24.69
CA ALA A 273 0.72 -24.91 -23.49
C ALA A 273 -0.54 -24.44 -22.74
N ILE A 274 -1.53 -23.90 -23.45
CA ILE A 274 -2.82 -23.47 -22.89
C ILE A 274 -3.49 -24.61 -22.12
N ASN A 275 -3.55 -25.81 -22.70
CA ASN A 275 -4.18 -26.97 -22.08
C ASN A 275 -3.50 -27.46 -20.78
N ARG A 276 -2.35 -26.89 -20.40
CA ARG A 276 -1.70 -27.19 -19.10
C ARG A 276 -2.24 -26.34 -17.95
N PHE A 277 -3.02 -25.31 -18.25
CA PHE A 277 -3.59 -24.38 -17.26
C PHE A 277 -5.11 -24.50 -17.27
N SER A 278 -5.67 -24.97 -16.15
CA SER A 278 -7.12 -25.13 -16.00
C SER A 278 -7.88 -23.79 -16.11
N GLU A 279 -7.21 -22.70 -15.77
CA GLU A 279 -7.66 -21.31 -15.83
C GLU A 279 -7.82 -20.81 -17.26
N LEU A 280 -7.16 -21.45 -18.23
CA LEU A 280 -7.25 -21.13 -19.65
C LEU A 280 -8.19 -22.07 -20.41
N HIS A 281 -8.99 -22.88 -19.71
CA HIS A 281 -10.07 -23.62 -20.34
C HIS A 281 -11.11 -22.67 -20.95
N PHE A 282 -11.79 -23.12 -22.00
CA PHE A 282 -12.67 -22.25 -22.78
C PHE A 282 -13.84 -21.72 -21.96
N ASP A 283 -14.43 -22.52 -21.07
CA ASP A 283 -15.51 -22.09 -20.17
C ASP A 283 -15.06 -20.94 -19.25
N LYS A 284 -13.84 -21.03 -18.69
CA LYS A 284 -13.24 -19.98 -17.85
C LYS A 284 -12.93 -18.72 -18.65
N LEU A 285 -12.29 -18.88 -19.81
CA LEU A 285 -11.98 -17.76 -20.70
C LEU A 285 -13.25 -17.09 -21.24
N HIS A 286 -14.30 -17.85 -21.55
CA HIS A 286 -15.57 -17.31 -22.03
C HIS A 286 -16.32 -16.55 -20.92
N ALA A 287 -16.25 -17.02 -19.68
CA ALA A 287 -16.77 -16.27 -18.53
C ALA A 287 -16.03 -14.95 -18.29
N LEU A 288 -14.72 -14.91 -18.56
CA LEU A 288 -13.89 -13.70 -18.49
C LEU A 288 -14.08 -12.77 -19.70
N PHE A 289 -14.31 -13.34 -20.87
CA PHE A 289 -14.38 -12.67 -22.16
C PHE A 289 -15.64 -13.12 -22.91
N PRO A 290 -16.81 -12.52 -22.65
CA PRO A 290 -18.06 -12.93 -23.30
C PRO A 290 -18.01 -12.87 -24.85
N SER A 291 -17.18 -11.96 -25.40
CA SER A 291 -16.95 -11.83 -26.85
C SER A 291 -16.04 -12.92 -27.44
N LEU A 292 -15.36 -13.72 -26.60
CA LEU A 292 -14.47 -14.78 -27.02
C LEU A 292 -15.27 -16.00 -27.47
N THR A 293 -15.21 -16.32 -28.77
CA THR A 293 -15.98 -17.42 -29.37
C THR A 293 -15.24 -18.75 -29.41
N SER A 294 -13.92 -18.76 -29.27
CA SER A 294 -13.11 -19.99 -29.28
C SER A 294 -11.70 -19.80 -28.71
N ILE A 295 -11.05 -20.91 -28.32
CA ILE A 295 -9.61 -20.92 -27.97
C ILE A 295 -8.75 -20.46 -29.16
N ARG A 296 -9.18 -20.74 -30.39
CA ARG A 296 -8.47 -20.27 -31.58
C ARG A 296 -8.44 -18.75 -31.66
N MET A 297 -9.56 -18.10 -31.36
CA MET A 297 -9.64 -16.64 -31.25
C MET A 297 -8.72 -16.12 -30.14
N PHE A 298 -8.68 -16.77 -28.97
CA PHE A 298 -7.81 -16.39 -27.86
C PHE A 298 -6.30 -16.43 -28.24
N MET A 299 -5.91 -17.38 -29.10
CA MET A 299 -4.54 -17.50 -29.58
C MET A 299 -4.19 -16.51 -30.69
N GLN A 300 -5.12 -16.25 -31.62
CA GLN A 300 -4.83 -15.61 -32.91
C GLN A 300 -5.28 -14.15 -33.01
N ASP A 301 -6.25 -13.74 -32.22
CA ASP A 301 -6.78 -12.38 -32.27
C ASP A 301 -5.84 -11.39 -31.53
N ALA A 302 -5.71 -10.19 -32.08
CA ALA A 302 -4.83 -9.13 -31.60
C ALA A 302 -5.17 -8.64 -30.19
N ARG A 303 -6.42 -8.81 -29.76
CA ARG A 303 -6.92 -8.44 -28.44
C ARG A 303 -6.45 -9.39 -27.33
N TYR A 304 -5.94 -10.58 -27.70
CA TYR A 304 -5.52 -11.62 -26.76
C TYR A 304 -4.03 -11.96 -26.91
N LEU A 305 -3.65 -13.25 -27.00
CA LEU A 305 -2.25 -13.67 -26.89
C LEU A 305 -1.38 -13.30 -28.10
N SER A 306 -1.96 -13.17 -29.30
CA SER A 306 -1.19 -13.13 -30.55
C SER A 306 -0.11 -12.04 -30.61
N ARG A 307 -0.38 -10.87 -30.02
CA ARG A 307 0.53 -9.71 -30.06
C ARG A 307 1.45 -9.58 -28.85
N ILE A 308 1.25 -10.40 -27.81
CA ILE A 308 2.08 -10.32 -26.60
C ILE A 308 3.51 -10.69 -26.97
N GLN A 309 4.43 -9.77 -26.65
CA GLN A 309 5.86 -9.94 -26.83
C GLN A 309 6.52 -10.39 -25.54
N PHE A 310 7.48 -11.29 -25.66
CA PHE A 310 8.28 -11.78 -24.53
C PHE A 310 9.74 -11.97 -24.94
N VAL A 311 10.64 -11.78 -23.99
CA VAL A 311 12.08 -11.93 -24.17
C VAL A 311 12.50 -13.32 -23.73
N VAL A 312 13.18 -14.04 -24.61
CA VAL A 312 13.79 -15.34 -24.32
C VAL A 312 15.30 -15.17 -24.14
N ILE A 313 15.82 -15.69 -23.03
CA ILE A 313 17.24 -15.70 -22.69
C ILE A 313 17.75 -17.13 -22.71
N GLY A 314 18.85 -17.36 -23.41
CA GLY A 314 19.44 -18.69 -23.53
C GLY A 314 20.70 -18.69 -24.39
N ALA A 315 21.16 -19.89 -24.75
CA ALA A 315 22.25 -20.04 -25.71
C ALA A 315 21.82 -19.42 -27.06
N SER A 316 22.71 -18.62 -27.67
CA SER A 316 22.38 -17.76 -28.82
C SER A 316 21.84 -18.52 -30.04
N ASP A 317 22.19 -19.79 -30.21
CA ASP A 317 21.72 -20.69 -31.26
C ASP A 317 20.37 -21.38 -30.94
N GLU A 318 20.05 -21.58 -29.67
CA GLU A 318 18.80 -22.23 -29.23
C GLU A 318 17.60 -21.28 -29.13
N ILE A 319 17.85 -19.97 -29.00
CA ILE A 319 16.80 -18.94 -28.90
C ILE A 319 16.32 -18.44 -30.26
N GLU A 320 17.02 -18.76 -31.34
CA GLU A 320 16.60 -18.43 -32.70
C GLU A 320 15.36 -19.28 -33.07
N ILE A 321 14.23 -18.64 -33.41
CA ILE A 321 12.96 -19.33 -33.60
C ILE A 321 12.99 -20.46 -34.65
N GLY A 322 13.84 -20.30 -35.68
CA GLY A 322 14.06 -21.29 -36.74
C GLY A 322 14.80 -22.54 -36.27
N LYS A 323 15.57 -22.45 -35.18
CA LYS A 323 16.39 -23.53 -34.61
C LYS A 323 15.85 -24.06 -33.27
N MET A 324 14.99 -23.29 -32.62
CA MET A 324 14.38 -23.67 -31.35
C MET A 324 13.55 -24.96 -31.49
N SER A 325 13.87 -25.96 -30.66
CA SER A 325 13.14 -27.23 -30.64
C SER A 325 11.68 -27.06 -30.20
N GLN A 326 10.80 -27.97 -30.62
CA GLN A 326 9.38 -27.96 -30.19
C GLN A 326 9.23 -28.04 -28.67
N LYS A 327 10.14 -28.77 -27.99
CA LYS A 327 10.19 -28.86 -26.53
C LYS A 327 10.49 -27.50 -25.90
N ASN A 328 11.45 -26.76 -26.45
CA ASN A 328 11.83 -25.44 -25.95
C ASN A 328 10.74 -24.39 -26.24
N LYS A 329 10.12 -24.44 -27.43
CA LYS A 329 8.94 -23.61 -27.75
C LYS A 329 7.81 -23.84 -26.75
N LEU A 330 7.53 -25.09 -26.40
CA LEU A 330 6.52 -25.45 -25.40
C LEU A 330 6.88 -24.98 -23.99
N TYR A 331 8.15 -25.11 -23.60
CA TYR A 331 8.65 -24.59 -22.32
C TYR A 331 8.45 -23.07 -22.23
N VAL A 332 8.91 -22.33 -23.25
CA VAL A 332 8.76 -20.87 -23.32
C VAL A 332 7.29 -20.47 -23.26
N ALA A 333 6.43 -21.09 -24.09
CA ALA A 333 4.99 -20.81 -24.06
C ALA A 333 4.38 -21.06 -22.67
N THR A 334 4.75 -22.16 -22.01
CA THR A 334 4.26 -22.51 -20.68
C THR A 334 4.71 -21.48 -19.64
N GLU A 335 5.97 -21.06 -19.68
CA GLU A 335 6.54 -20.12 -18.70
C GLU A 335 6.03 -18.68 -18.88
N VAL A 336 5.71 -18.27 -20.11
CA VAL A 336 5.03 -16.99 -20.32
C VAL A 336 3.58 -17.07 -19.85
N LEU A 337 2.88 -18.17 -20.13
CA LEU A 337 1.49 -18.36 -19.68
C LEU A 337 1.39 -18.45 -18.15
N SER A 338 2.34 -19.07 -17.45
CA SER A 338 2.38 -19.08 -15.98
C SER A 338 2.52 -17.68 -15.37
N GLN A 339 3.11 -16.73 -16.10
CA GLN A 339 3.18 -15.32 -15.71
C GLN A 339 1.90 -14.53 -16.07
N ILE A 340 1.15 -14.96 -17.09
CA ILE A 340 -0.10 -14.33 -17.54
C ILE A 340 -1.29 -14.77 -16.68
N VAL A 341 -1.40 -16.07 -16.35
CA VAL A 341 -2.55 -16.65 -15.63
C VAL A 341 -2.87 -15.89 -14.33
N PRO A 342 -1.91 -15.57 -13.44
CA PRO A 342 -2.19 -14.79 -12.23
C PRO A 342 -2.74 -13.38 -12.50
N LEU A 343 -2.45 -12.82 -13.68
CA LEU A 343 -2.97 -11.50 -14.08
C LEU A 343 -4.41 -11.59 -14.60
N LEU A 344 -4.81 -12.72 -15.19
CA LEU A 344 -6.19 -12.96 -15.61
C LEU A 344 -7.14 -12.99 -14.41
N SER A 345 -6.75 -13.61 -13.30
CA SER A 345 -7.56 -13.60 -12.07
C SER A 345 -7.73 -12.21 -11.47
N LYS A 346 -6.76 -11.30 -11.69
CA LYS A 346 -6.91 -9.88 -11.31
C LYS A 346 -7.87 -9.15 -12.24
N GLN A 347 -7.83 -9.47 -13.53
CA GLN A 347 -8.74 -8.92 -14.52
C GLN A 347 -10.18 -9.44 -14.33
N GLU A 348 -10.35 -10.63 -13.78
CA GLU A 348 -11.66 -11.19 -13.41
C GLU A 348 -12.41 -10.28 -12.44
N LYS A 349 -11.72 -9.71 -11.46
CA LYS A 349 -12.30 -8.80 -10.47
C LYS A 349 -12.18 -7.35 -10.94
N GLN A 350 -13.12 -6.94 -11.79
CA GLN A 350 -13.25 -5.53 -12.16
C GLN A 350 -14.10 -4.82 -11.11
N TYR A 351 -13.57 -3.71 -10.59
CA TYR A 351 -14.26 -2.84 -9.66
C TYR A 351 -14.57 -1.52 -10.35
N VAL A 352 -15.60 -0.83 -9.86
CA VAL A 352 -15.92 0.56 -10.17
C VAL A 352 -16.21 1.30 -8.88
N GLY A 353 -15.95 2.60 -8.87
CA GLY A 353 -16.49 3.49 -7.85
C GLY A 353 -17.94 3.82 -8.15
N THR A 354 -18.81 3.79 -7.15
CA THR A 354 -20.20 4.24 -7.31
C THR A 354 -20.24 5.75 -7.61
N THR A 355 -21.18 6.20 -8.44
CA THR A 355 -21.46 7.63 -8.60
C THR A 355 -22.30 8.19 -7.46
N GLU A 356 -23.02 7.32 -6.73
CA GLU A 356 -23.70 7.67 -5.49
C GLU A 356 -22.69 7.79 -4.34
N PHE A 357 -22.68 8.95 -3.67
CA PHE A 357 -21.96 9.15 -2.43
C PHE A 357 -22.90 9.00 -1.24
N LYS A 358 -22.43 8.32 -0.20
CA LYS A 358 -23.16 8.09 1.04
C LYS A 358 -22.54 8.87 2.20
N PRO A 359 -23.35 9.39 3.13
CA PRO A 359 -22.86 10.13 4.28
C PRO A 359 -22.19 9.19 5.30
N ALA A 360 -21.08 9.64 5.87
CA ALA A 360 -20.44 9.05 7.04
C ALA A 360 -20.17 10.14 8.09
N ASP A 361 -20.32 9.82 9.36
CA ASP A 361 -20.15 10.80 10.44
C ASP A 361 -18.70 11.29 10.52
N ILE A 362 -18.51 12.61 10.57
CA ILE A 362 -17.18 13.24 10.69
C ILE A 362 -16.49 12.79 11.98
N LYS A 363 -17.23 12.74 13.09
CA LYS A 363 -16.75 12.28 14.40
C LYS A 363 -16.16 10.87 14.39
N ILE A 364 -16.69 9.99 13.54
CA ILE A 364 -16.24 8.59 13.43
C ILE A 364 -15.13 8.47 12.40
N THR A 365 -15.12 9.35 11.39
CA THR A 365 -14.17 9.30 10.28
C THR A 365 -12.82 9.88 10.67
N PHE A 366 -12.78 11.12 11.18
CA PHE A 366 -11.53 11.81 11.52
C PHE A 366 -11.14 11.57 12.98
N ARG A 367 -9.86 11.37 13.22
CA ARG A 367 -9.30 11.05 14.55
C ARG A 367 -8.03 11.83 14.84
N ASP A 368 -7.55 11.68 16.07
CA ASP A 368 -6.21 12.09 16.48
C ASP A 368 -5.17 11.10 15.91
N HIS A 369 -3.97 11.56 15.55
CA HIS A 369 -2.93 10.75 14.92
C HIS A 369 -1.59 10.81 15.66
N LYS A 370 -0.96 9.64 15.82
CA LYS A 370 0.47 9.52 16.18
C LYS A 370 1.26 9.06 14.96
N LEU A 371 2.01 10.00 14.41
CA LEU A 371 2.75 9.82 13.15
C LEU A 371 4.23 9.64 13.43
N ARG A 372 4.88 8.78 12.63
CA ARG A 372 6.33 8.59 12.66
C ARG A 372 6.93 8.97 11.32
N PHE A 373 7.99 9.78 11.35
CA PHE A 373 8.74 10.21 10.19
C PHE A 373 10.22 9.87 10.33
N GLU A 374 10.88 9.57 9.22
CA GLU A 374 12.33 9.44 9.20
C GLU A 374 12.97 10.82 9.41
N ASN A 375 13.94 10.92 10.32
CA ASN A 375 14.69 12.16 10.52
C ASN A 375 15.79 12.25 9.47
N THR A 376 15.41 12.54 8.22
CA THR A 376 16.39 12.80 7.18
C THR A 376 17.00 14.18 7.50
N HIS A 377 18.33 14.26 7.66
CA HIS A 377 19.04 15.55 7.79
C HIS A 377 18.97 16.36 6.47
N SER A 378 18.12 15.94 5.53
CA SER A 378 17.87 16.53 4.25
C SER A 378 16.80 17.63 4.41
N GLY A 379 16.76 18.59 3.48
CA GLY A 379 15.82 19.70 3.50
C GLY A 379 14.34 19.32 3.36
N GLU A 380 13.97 18.05 3.41
CA GLU A 380 12.61 17.53 3.33
C GLU A 380 11.70 18.19 4.39
N GLN A 381 10.45 18.47 4.01
CA GLN A 381 9.50 19.18 4.88
C GLN A 381 8.60 18.23 5.67
N ILE A 382 8.44 17.00 5.22
CA ILE A 382 7.61 16.00 5.90
C ILE A 382 8.15 15.74 7.32
N GLY A 383 7.24 15.60 8.29
CA GLY A 383 7.56 15.43 9.71
C GLY A 383 7.98 16.70 10.46
N LYS A 384 8.20 17.83 9.78
CA LYS A 384 8.54 19.11 10.43
C LYS A 384 7.28 19.88 10.78
N SER A 385 7.11 20.27 12.05
CA SER A 385 5.98 21.12 12.49
C SER A 385 5.88 22.41 11.67
N MET A 386 4.67 22.73 11.19
CA MET A 386 4.37 24.01 10.52
C MET A 386 4.30 25.17 11.54
N ASN A 387 3.95 24.87 12.79
CA ASN A 387 3.93 25.83 13.89
C ASN A 387 5.33 26.33 14.30
N ASN A 388 6.39 25.57 14.02
CA ASN A 388 7.74 25.94 14.44
C ASN A 388 8.53 26.67 13.31
N PRO A 389 8.78 27.99 13.42
CA PRO A 389 9.48 28.76 12.39
C PRO A 389 10.95 28.35 12.20
N TYR A 390 11.55 27.67 13.17
CA TYR A 390 12.92 27.15 13.05
C TYR A 390 12.98 25.82 12.29
N ASN A 391 11.86 25.11 12.19
CA ASN A 391 11.79 23.80 11.54
C ASN A 391 11.45 23.92 10.05
N THR A 392 10.80 24.99 9.60
CA THR A 392 10.31 25.07 8.22
C THR A 392 10.24 26.50 7.67
N GLY A 393 10.54 26.65 6.38
CA GLY A 393 10.27 27.89 5.63
C GLY A 393 8.78 28.12 5.35
N TYR A 394 7.93 27.14 5.63
CA TYR A 394 6.48 27.20 5.42
C TYR A 394 5.70 27.57 6.69
N HIS A 395 6.35 28.25 7.63
CA HIS A 395 5.76 28.56 8.92
C HIS A 395 4.39 29.25 8.82
N LEU A 396 3.42 28.71 9.54
CA LEU A 396 2.13 29.31 9.85
C LEU A 396 1.73 28.82 11.24
N ASP A 397 1.41 29.74 12.15
CA ASP A 397 0.97 29.37 13.51
C ASP A 397 -0.50 28.91 13.48
N LEU A 398 -0.70 27.62 13.29
CA LEU A 398 -2.01 26.98 13.24
C LEU A 398 -2.75 27.06 14.57
N GLY A 399 -2.07 27.34 15.69
CA GLY A 399 -2.70 27.55 17.00
C GLY A 399 -3.70 28.72 16.98
N THR A 400 -3.49 29.73 16.14
CA THR A 400 -4.42 30.86 16.01
C THR A 400 -5.33 30.77 14.77
N ARG A 401 -5.25 29.70 13.98
CA ARG A 401 -6.06 29.50 12.77
C ARG A 401 -7.20 28.53 13.10
N ASN A 402 -8.31 29.10 13.56
CA ASN A 402 -9.49 28.32 13.96
C ASN A 402 -10.20 27.62 12.79
N TRP A 403 -9.84 27.92 11.54
CA TRP A 403 -10.38 27.25 10.36
C TRP A 403 -9.65 25.96 9.99
N TYR A 404 -8.52 25.67 10.63
CA TYR A 404 -7.76 24.43 10.40
C TYR A 404 -8.03 23.44 11.54
N ALA A 405 -8.48 22.23 11.23
CA ALA A 405 -9.05 21.32 12.23
C ALA A 405 -8.03 20.68 13.20
N TYR A 406 -6.78 20.51 12.77
CA TYR A 406 -5.72 19.87 13.56
C TYR A 406 -4.83 20.90 14.28
N THR A 407 -4.11 20.47 15.31
CA THR A 407 -3.20 21.32 16.09
C THR A 407 -1.95 21.72 15.34
N ASP A 408 -1.50 20.92 14.35
CA ASP A 408 -0.32 21.18 13.52
C ASP A 408 -0.51 20.58 12.12
N CYS A 409 0.48 20.77 11.24
CA CYS A 409 0.58 20.11 9.94
C CYS A 409 2.01 19.60 9.77
N PHE A 410 2.17 18.28 9.74
CA PHE A 410 3.46 17.60 9.52
C PHE A 410 3.65 17.11 8.09
N GLY A 411 2.79 17.53 7.17
CA GLY A 411 2.82 17.12 5.77
C GLY A 411 4.04 17.61 4.98
N THR A 412 4.03 17.24 3.71
CA THR A 412 4.94 17.66 2.65
C THR A 412 4.96 19.18 2.44
N SER A 413 5.91 19.66 1.63
CA SER A 413 5.96 21.05 1.19
C SER A 413 4.66 21.48 0.52
N GLU A 414 4.14 20.65 -0.37
CA GLU A 414 2.95 20.90 -1.16
C GLU A 414 1.70 21.02 -0.28
N GLU A 415 1.55 20.14 0.71
CA GLU A 415 0.45 20.22 1.70
C GLU A 415 0.53 21.52 2.50
N LYS A 416 1.72 21.91 2.96
CA LYS A 416 1.91 23.17 3.70
C LYS A 416 1.66 24.41 2.84
N GLU A 417 2.01 24.36 1.56
CA GLU A 417 1.68 25.43 0.62
C GLU A 417 0.18 25.58 0.41
N LEU A 418 -0.58 24.47 0.34
CA LEU A 418 -2.04 24.52 0.29
C LEU A 418 -2.60 25.19 1.56
N VAL A 419 -2.10 24.81 2.74
CA VAL A 419 -2.55 25.42 4.00
C VAL A 419 -2.32 26.94 3.99
N LYS A 420 -1.14 27.40 3.52
CA LYS A 420 -0.87 28.84 3.35
C LYS A 420 -1.77 29.50 2.30
N TYR A 421 -2.09 28.79 1.23
CA TYR A 421 -3.03 29.28 0.20
C TYR A 421 -4.40 29.54 0.81
N ILE A 422 -4.94 28.57 1.54
CA ILE A 422 -6.23 28.70 2.22
C ILE A 422 -6.21 29.82 3.26
N ASP A 423 -5.13 29.97 4.05
CA ASP A 423 -4.94 31.11 4.97
C ASP A 423 -5.07 32.44 4.22
N SER A 424 -4.46 32.56 3.04
CA SER A 424 -4.45 33.79 2.24
C SER A 424 -5.83 34.19 1.69
N ILE A 425 -6.75 33.23 1.55
CA ILE A 425 -8.12 33.46 1.08
C ILE A 425 -9.18 33.28 2.18
N TYR A 426 -8.77 32.91 3.40
CA TYR A 426 -9.68 32.58 4.49
C TYR A 426 -10.69 33.69 4.78
N MET A 427 -10.24 34.95 4.84
CA MET A 427 -11.15 36.07 5.10
C MET A 427 -12.29 36.15 4.06
N LYS A 428 -11.97 35.94 2.78
CA LYS A 428 -12.98 35.92 1.70
C LYS A 428 -13.92 34.72 1.82
N LEU A 429 -13.39 33.55 2.20
CA LEU A 429 -14.19 32.36 2.47
C LEU A 429 -15.14 32.62 3.64
N HIS A 430 -14.64 33.16 4.74
CA HIS A 430 -15.42 33.43 5.94
C HIS A 430 -16.51 34.48 5.69
N ASP A 431 -16.22 35.56 4.95
CA ASP A 431 -17.20 36.59 4.59
C ASP A 431 -18.41 36.01 3.82
N LYS A 432 -18.17 34.99 2.98
CA LYS A 432 -19.23 34.36 2.16
C LYS A 432 -19.87 33.14 2.82
N TYR A 433 -19.09 32.37 3.58
CA TYR A 433 -19.46 31.15 4.27
C TYR A 433 -19.37 31.35 5.78
N SER A 434 -20.18 32.28 6.26
CA SER A 434 -20.11 32.81 7.63
C SER A 434 -20.44 31.81 8.73
N GLU A 435 -21.05 30.66 8.40
CA GLU A 435 -21.45 29.67 9.41
C GLU A 435 -20.28 28.76 9.79
N GLU A 436 -19.63 28.12 8.80
CA GLU A 436 -18.50 27.23 9.04
C GLU A 436 -17.52 27.27 7.86
N VAL A 437 -16.23 27.39 8.15
CA VAL A 437 -15.12 27.19 7.21
C VAL A 437 -14.09 26.30 7.90
N TRP A 438 -13.90 25.09 7.38
CA TRP A 438 -12.96 24.12 7.93
C TRP A 438 -12.12 23.47 6.85
N LEU A 439 -10.80 23.57 6.95
CA LEU A 439 -9.87 22.72 6.23
C LEU A 439 -9.47 21.56 7.14
N VAL A 440 -9.76 20.34 6.71
CA VAL A 440 -9.46 19.11 7.44
C VAL A 440 -8.50 18.27 6.61
N ARG A 441 -7.33 17.97 7.17
CA ARG A 441 -6.35 17.04 6.59
C ARG A 441 -6.86 15.61 6.74
N ASN A 442 -6.67 14.78 5.74
CA ASN A 442 -7.09 13.39 5.72
C ASN A 442 -5.84 12.49 5.70
N GLU A 443 -5.38 12.06 6.88
CA GLU A 443 -4.27 11.11 7.03
C GLU A 443 -4.70 9.67 6.71
N LEU A 444 -5.30 9.47 5.53
CA LEU A 444 -5.90 8.20 5.08
C LEU A 444 -7.06 7.72 5.96
N ASP A 445 -7.68 8.62 6.72
CA ASP A 445 -8.86 8.36 7.54
C ASP A 445 -10.07 7.92 6.70
N PHE A 446 -10.14 8.36 5.44
CA PHE A 446 -11.10 7.84 4.47
C PHE A 446 -10.61 7.85 3.02
N LYS A 447 -11.43 7.22 2.18
CA LYS A 447 -11.25 7.11 0.74
C LYS A 447 -12.51 7.36 -0.06
N ILE A 448 -12.28 7.61 -1.33
CA ILE A 448 -13.21 7.58 -2.44
C ILE A 448 -12.65 6.68 -3.54
N TYR A 449 -13.49 6.19 -4.45
CA TYR A 449 -13.14 5.19 -5.44
C TYR A 449 -13.40 5.72 -6.85
N ASN A 450 -12.42 5.60 -7.74
CA ASN A 450 -12.55 6.10 -9.11
C ASN A 450 -13.70 5.41 -9.85
N PHE A 451 -14.53 6.19 -10.55
CA PHE A 451 -15.75 5.68 -11.19
C PHE A 451 -15.50 4.63 -12.28
N GLU A 452 -14.34 4.67 -12.94
CA GLU A 452 -14.02 3.78 -14.07
C GLU A 452 -13.46 2.42 -13.68
N ASP A 453 -12.56 2.38 -12.70
CA ASP A 453 -11.79 1.18 -12.37
C ASP A 453 -11.78 0.85 -10.87
N GLY A 454 -12.53 1.61 -10.08
CA GLY A 454 -12.66 1.39 -8.65
C GLY A 454 -11.36 1.60 -7.88
N LYS A 455 -10.32 2.21 -8.48
CA LYS A 455 -9.08 2.53 -7.76
C LYS A 455 -9.38 3.42 -6.57
N ALA A 456 -8.88 3.04 -5.40
CA ALA A 456 -9.14 3.78 -4.19
C ALA A 456 -8.16 4.95 -4.04
N PHE A 457 -8.71 6.13 -3.82
CA PHE A 457 -8.02 7.40 -3.69
C PHE A 457 -8.37 8.03 -2.34
N ALA A 458 -7.38 8.51 -1.60
CA ALA A 458 -7.57 9.28 -0.38
C ALA A 458 -7.09 10.71 -0.65
N PRO A 459 -8.00 11.67 -0.90
CA PRO A 459 -7.61 13.06 -1.08
C PRO A 459 -6.94 13.58 0.20
N ASP A 460 -5.83 14.32 0.08
CA ASP A 460 -5.08 14.81 1.23
C ASP A 460 -5.88 15.79 2.12
N PHE A 461 -6.81 16.56 1.54
CA PHE A 461 -7.63 17.52 2.29
C PHE A 461 -9.09 17.54 1.86
N VAL A 462 -9.95 17.95 2.79
CA VAL A 462 -11.33 18.37 2.51
C VAL A 462 -11.56 19.77 3.05
N LEU A 463 -12.03 20.67 2.19
CA LEU A 463 -12.52 21.99 2.57
C LEU A 463 -14.04 21.95 2.73
N PHE A 464 -14.51 22.16 3.96
CA PHE A 464 -15.93 22.27 4.30
C PHE A 464 -16.32 23.74 4.41
N LEU A 465 -17.36 24.13 3.67
CA LEU A 465 -17.91 25.48 3.70
C LEU A 465 -19.41 25.43 3.96
N ARG A 466 -19.91 26.28 4.84
CA ARG A 466 -21.34 26.36 5.14
C ARG A 466 -21.80 27.80 5.16
N ARG A 467 -22.94 28.05 4.52
CA ARG A 467 -23.66 29.33 4.60
C ARG A 467 -25.15 29.09 4.75
N LYS A 468 -25.83 30.08 5.29
CA LYS A 468 -27.29 30.12 5.32
C LYS A 468 -27.84 30.44 3.93
N ASP A 469 -28.86 29.69 3.50
CA ASP A 469 -29.60 29.87 2.24
C ASP A 469 -31.11 29.90 2.55
N GLY A 470 -31.61 31.10 2.87
CA GLY A 470 -32.97 31.28 3.40
C GLY A 470 -33.15 30.61 4.77
N GLU A 471 -34.13 29.71 4.88
CA GLU A 471 -34.35 28.88 6.07
C GLU A 471 -33.52 27.58 6.07
N ASN A 472 -32.81 27.30 4.98
CA ASN A 472 -31.97 26.11 4.83
C ASN A 472 -30.48 26.49 4.88
N TYR A 473 -29.62 25.48 4.69
CA TYR A 473 -28.18 25.64 4.60
C TYR A 473 -27.65 25.05 3.30
N ASP A 474 -26.67 25.75 2.74
CA ASP A 474 -25.86 25.33 1.61
C ASP A 474 -24.50 24.89 2.15
N ASN A 475 -24.20 23.59 2.00
CA ASN A 475 -22.97 22.97 2.47
C ASN A 475 -22.12 22.56 1.27
N LEU A 476 -20.85 22.95 1.25
CA LEU A 476 -19.87 22.51 0.26
C LEU A 476 -18.84 21.58 0.91
N GLN A 477 -18.48 20.51 0.21
CA GLN A 477 -17.35 19.64 0.54
C GLN A 477 -16.45 19.56 -0.68
N ILE A 478 -15.21 20.05 -0.56
CA ILE A 478 -14.29 20.14 -1.69
C ILE A 478 -13.08 19.26 -1.38
N PHE A 479 -12.92 18.17 -2.14
CA PHE A 479 -11.74 17.31 -2.08
C PHE A 479 -10.57 17.98 -2.79
N ILE A 480 -9.42 18.06 -2.10
CA ILE A 480 -8.22 18.75 -2.56
C ILE A 480 -7.02 17.82 -2.42
N GLU A 481 -6.16 17.81 -3.44
CA GLU A 481 -4.92 17.06 -3.49
C GLU A 481 -3.76 17.97 -3.93
N PRO A 482 -2.88 18.38 -3.00
CA PRO A 482 -1.57 18.92 -3.31
C PRO A 482 -0.69 17.88 -4.01
N LYS A 483 0.05 18.30 -5.05
CA LYS A 483 0.89 17.35 -5.80
C LYS A 483 2.17 17.98 -6.30
N GLY A 484 3.30 17.34 -5.99
CA GLY A 484 4.61 17.72 -6.52
C GLY A 484 4.74 17.44 -8.02
N THR A 485 5.44 18.31 -8.75
CA THR A 485 5.54 18.26 -10.22
C THR A 485 6.03 16.92 -10.77
N HIS A 486 6.94 16.27 -10.04
CA HIS A 486 7.54 14.98 -10.40
C HIS A 486 6.56 13.80 -10.35
N LEU A 487 5.41 13.95 -9.65
CA LEU A 487 4.40 12.90 -9.50
C LEU A 487 3.19 13.07 -10.43
N LEU A 488 3.02 14.24 -11.05
CA LEU A 488 1.83 14.59 -11.84
C LEU A 488 1.51 13.54 -12.91
N ALA A 489 2.51 13.07 -13.65
CA ALA A 489 2.29 12.13 -14.76
C ALA A 489 1.79 10.75 -14.28
N ASN A 490 2.29 10.27 -13.14
CA ASN A 490 1.89 8.97 -12.58
C ASN A 490 0.50 9.05 -11.92
N ASP A 491 0.18 10.20 -11.33
CA ASP A 491 -1.04 10.40 -10.56
C ASP A 491 -2.18 11.07 -11.36
N GLN A 492 -2.02 11.28 -12.68
CA GLN A 492 -3.01 12.00 -13.52
C GLN A 492 -4.44 11.47 -13.37
N TRP A 493 -4.62 10.15 -13.22
CA TRP A 493 -5.92 9.53 -13.02
C TRP A 493 -6.67 10.06 -11.77
N LYS A 494 -5.96 10.51 -10.73
CA LYS A 494 -6.58 11.10 -9.52
C LYS A 494 -7.13 12.49 -9.81
N GLU A 495 -6.41 13.30 -10.59
CA GLU A 495 -6.90 14.62 -11.03
C GLU A 495 -8.11 14.48 -11.95
N ASP A 496 -8.05 13.54 -12.90
CA ASP A 496 -9.17 13.23 -13.79
C ASP A 496 -10.39 12.75 -12.99
N PHE A 497 -10.17 11.95 -11.94
CA PHE A 497 -11.23 11.54 -11.02
C PHE A 497 -11.81 12.73 -10.24
N LEU A 498 -10.98 13.58 -9.62
CA LEU A 498 -11.43 14.78 -8.92
C LEU A 498 -12.28 15.70 -9.81
N ASN A 499 -11.84 15.94 -11.05
CA ASN A 499 -12.57 16.76 -12.01
C ASN A 499 -13.95 16.18 -12.39
N ARG A 500 -14.15 14.87 -12.24
CA ARG A 500 -15.44 14.21 -12.49
C ARG A 500 -16.38 14.28 -11.30
N ILE A 501 -15.89 14.64 -10.11
CA ILE A 501 -16.74 14.89 -8.93
C ILE A 501 -17.28 16.33 -9.07
N GLN A 502 -18.20 16.55 -10.02
CA GLN A 502 -18.84 17.84 -10.25
C GLN A 502 -20.32 17.68 -10.66
N GLY A 503 -21.18 18.59 -10.20
CA GLY A 503 -22.52 18.81 -10.77
C GLY A 503 -23.68 17.98 -10.19
N ALA A 504 -24.90 18.47 -10.44
CA ALA A 504 -26.15 18.17 -9.72
C ALA A 504 -26.58 16.68 -9.66
N ASP A 505 -26.04 15.81 -10.52
CA ASP A 505 -26.40 14.38 -10.58
C ASP A 505 -25.47 13.48 -9.75
N ILE A 506 -24.30 13.99 -9.34
CA ILE A 506 -23.26 13.24 -8.59
C ILE A 506 -22.93 13.94 -7.27
N GLY A 507 -23.01 15.27 -7.23
CA GLY A 507 -22.55 16.09 -6.11
C GLY A 507 -23.64 16.64 -5.21
N MET A 508 -24.92 16.63 -5.61
CA MET A 508 -26.01 17.24 -4.83
C MET A 508 -26.78 16.24 -3.99
N PHE A 509 -26.76 16.41 -2.68
CA PHE A 509 -27.47 15.56 -1.72
C PHE A 509 -28.36 16.41 -0.82
N THR A 510 -29.54 15.87 -0.49
CA THR A 510 -30.39 16.46 0.55
C THR A 510 -30.40 15.52 1.75
N LEU A 511 -29.91 16.00 2.89
CA LEU A 511 -29.94 15.26 4.15
C LEU A 511 -30.58 16.15 5.21
N LYS A 512 -31.68 15.66 5.81
CA LYS A 512 -32.45 16.40 6.84
C LYS A 512 -32.89 17.81 6.39
N GLY A 513 -33.19 17.99 5.09
CA GLY A 513 -33.62 19.27 4.53
C GLY A 513 -32.49 20.23 4.15
N GLU A 514 -31.23 19.90 4.45
CA GLU A 514 -30.07 20.69 4.05
C GLU A 514 -29.50 20.22 2.72
N LYS A 515 -29.00 21.16 1.90
CA LYS A 515 -28.33 20.86 0.64
C LYS A 515 -26.84 20.66 0.88
N PHE A 516 -26.28 19.63 0.27
CA PHE A 516 -24.86 19.33 0.25
C PHE A 516 -24.40 19.25 -1.19
N ASN A 517 -23.30 19.93 -1.50
CA ASN A 517 -22.64 19.90 -2.78
C ASN A 517 -21.21 19.39 -2.59
N ILE A 518 -20.87 18.31 -3.27
CA ILE A 518 -19.53 17.71 -3.24
C ILE A 518 -18.81 18.06 -4.53
N TYR A 519 -17.56 18.47 -4.40
CA TYR A 519 -16.69 18.81 -5.52
C TYR A 519 -15.31 18.18 -5.36
N GLY A 520 -14.68 17.85 -6.48
CA GLY A 520 -13.23 17.74 -6.59
C GLY A 520 -12.68 18.92 -7.40
N VAL A 521 -11.43 19.31 -7.09
CA VAL A 521 -10.70 20.33 -7.84
C VAL A 521 -9.43 19.74 -8.46
N PRO A 522 -8.86 20.36 -9.51
CA PRO A 522 -7.57 19.95 -10.06
C PRO A 522 -6.46 19.89 -9.00
N PHE A 523 -5.31 19.31 -9.31
CA PHE A 523 -4.21 19.28 -8.36
C PHE A 523 -3.75 20.68 -7.97
N PHE A 524 -3.53 20.87 -6.67
CA PHE A 524 -2.84 22.06 -6.17
C PHE A 524 -1.33 21.88 -6.36
N ASN A 525 -0.71 22.72 -7.19
CA ASN A 525 0.73 22.71 -7.43
C ASN A 525 1.21 24.14 -7.68
N ARG A 526 2.23 24.57 -6.95
CA ARG A 526 2.78 25.93 -6.97
C ARG A 526 4.13 26.03 -7.68
N ASP A 527 4.51 25.02 -8.47
CA ASP A 527 5.75 25.07 -9.23
C ASP A 527 5.68 26.23 -10.25
N SER A 528 6.61 27.17 -10.15
CA SER A 528 6.66 28.34 -11.01
C SER A 528 6.92 27.99 -12.48
N ASN A 529 7.41 26.78 -12.78
CA ASN A 529 7.56 26.27 -14.14
C ASN A 529 6.25 25.73 -14.71
N ARG A 530 5.19 25.58 -13.89
CA ARG A 530 3.87 25.09 -14.28
C ARG A 530 2.74 25.95 -13.69
N PRO A 531 2.73 27.27 -13.97
CA PRO A 531 1.75 28.19 -13.40
C PRO A 531 0.30 27.82 -13.77
N GLU A 532 0.08 27.11 -14.87
CA GLU A 532 -1.23 26.64 -15.31
C GLU A 532 -1.90 25.72 -14.29
N LYS A 533 -1.15 24.96 -13.49
CA LYS A 533 -1.73 24.06 -12.48
C LYS A 533 -2.41 24.83 -11.36
N LEU A 534 -1.70 25.81 -10.77
CA LEU A 534 -2.31 26.70 -9.78
C LEU A 534 -3.47 27.49 -10.38
N GLN A 535 -3.33 28.02 -11.61
CA GLN A 535 -4.42 28.75 -12.27
C GLN A 535 -5.68 27.91 -12.47
N ASN A 536 -5.54 26.64 -12.87
CA ASN A 536 -6.68 25.73 -13.03
C ASN A 536 -7.35 25.42 -11.68
N PHE A 537 -6.56 25.15 -10.64
CA PHE A 537 -7.07 24.97 -9.28
C PHE A 537 -7.84 26.20 -8.81
N GLU A 538 -7.24 27.39 -8.96
CA GLU A 538 -7.83 28.67 -8.58
C GLU A 538 -9.12 29.00 -9.35
N ALA A 539 -9.13 28.71 -10.66
CA ALA A 539 -10.30 28.91 -11.51
C ALA A 539 -11.46 28.01 -11.08
N GLN A 540 -11.19 26.72 -10.81
CA GLN A 540 -12.21 25.78 -10.36
C GLN A 540 -12.73 26.15 -8.97
N LEU A 541 -11.83 26.51 -8.04
CA LEU A 541 -12.23 26.94 -6.71
C LEU A 541 -13.08 28.22 -6.77
N LYS A 542 -12.75 29.16 -7.66
CA LYS A 542 -13.56 30.35 -7.92
C LYS A 542 -14.91 30.02 -8.51
N GLU A 543 -15.01 29.06 -9.42
CA GLU A 543 -16.29 28.63 -9.98
C GLU A 543 -17.21 28.05 -8.90
N ILE A 544 -16.68 27.16 -8.06
CA ILE A 544 -17.42 26.50 -6.97
C ILE A 544 -17.82 27.51 -5.89
N THR A 545 -16.86 28.32 -5.44
CA THR A 545 -17.04 29.20 -4.28
C THR A 545 -17.50 30.60 -4.65
N GLY A 546 -17.46 30.99 -5.94
CA GLY A 546 -17.66 32.36 -6.41
C GLY A 546 -16.64 33.38 -5.89
N LEU A 547 -15.51 32.96 -5.34
CA LEU A 547 -14.49 33.85 -4.76
C LEU A 547 -13.32 34.07 -5.71
N THR A 548 -12.88 35.32 -5.85
CA THR A 548 -11.66 35.61 -6.60
C THR A 548 -10.42 35.18 -5.79
N PRO A 549 -9.52 34.37 -6.39
CA PRO A 549 -8.25 33.97 -5.78
C PRO A 549 -7.39 35.18 -5.38
N ASN A 550 -6.35 34.94 -4.59
CA ASN A 550 -5.39 36.00 -4.26
C ASN A 550 -4.36 36.13 -5.41
N PRO A 551 -4.42 37.20 -6.24
CA PRO A 551 -3.55 37.33 -7.40
C PRO A 551 -2.05 37.40 -7.06
N ASN A 552 -1.70 37.67 -5.78
CA ASN A 552 -0.32 37.78 -5.33
C ASN A 552 0.28 36.44 -4.84
N PHE A 553 -0.51 35.37 -4.70
CA PHE A 553 -0.03 34.09 -4.16
C PHE A 553 0.91 33.33 -5.12
N LEU A 554 0.81 33.62 -6.42
CA LEU A 554 1.76 33.12 -7.44
C LEU A 554 3.19 33.68 -7.27
N TYR A 555 3.35 34.82 -6.59
CA TYR A 555 4.60 35.60 -6.54
C TYR A 555 5.22 35.73 -5.14
N SER A 556 4.53 35.28 -4.09
CA SER A 556 4.99 35.22 -2.68
C SER A 556 5.12 33.78 -2.25
#